data_AF-A0A1S3L9S6-F1
#
_entry.id   AF-A0A1S3L9S6-F1
#
_cell.length_a   1.000
_cell.length_b   1.000
_cell.length_c   1.000
_cell.angle_alpha   90.00
_cell.angle_beta   90.00
_cell.angle_gamma   90.00
#
_symmetry.space_group_name_H-M   'P 1'
#
loop_
_entity.id
_entity.type
_entity.pdbx_description
1 polymer ?
#
loop_
_entity_poly.entity_id
_entity_poly.type
_entity_poly.pdbx_seq_one_letter_code
_entity_poly.pdbx_strand_id
1 'polypeptide(L)'
;MGTYCNTDEHHEHRSLSQIQAIKLYLTGRKPHIKCDRELIQEVLFDAVVTAPLEAYWTGLALNKSENSDKGVEIAYLGTHSGLSRTSLFVVPEQLSNQDFLTAEDKEGVFNADHFPLWYKRAAEQVPGTFVYSIPFGGNENKSVVLASTAIQLLDDRKSPIVASVGIQMKLDFFQRKFWTASRQCAALDGKCTISCDNEDIKCYLIDNNGFILVTEDYSQTGLFFGEVESAVMNKLLLMGSFKRITLYDYQALCREYAGSSDSTRSLSHPFSMVKWLLTKLVIFLLEFNLYSWWHVDLSVKAQRSRGKTMMVPCDTEYPAFVSERTIKETTGNIDCEGCARSFVIQQIPSSNLFMVVVDNKCDCSSAPLVSMDPIEIMRMPWSVEEQQASLPPLQQHCSPYWPLSLAGDHTVLEAHRPGPNNGPNTGEIDRQAHHQMLTTDREPRQQEELAHN
;
A
#
# COMPACT_ATOMS: atom_id res chain seq x y z
N MET A 1 -9.19 -15.51 7.68
CA MET A 1 -9.69 -15.25 6.33
C MET A 1 -11.21 -15.14 6.44
N GLY A 2 -11.77 -13.95 6.27
CA GLY A 2 -13.19 -13.68 6.52
C GLY A 2 -14.04 -14.18 5.36
N THR A 3 -14.38 -15.48 5.35
CA THR A 3 -15.25 -16.07 4.32
C THR A 3 -16.70 -16.09 4.80
N TYR A 4 -17.64 -15.58 3.98
CA TYR A 4 -19.09 -15.58 4.30
C TYR A 4 -19.62 -17.01 4.40
N CYS A 5 -19.19 -17.87 3.47
CA CYS A 5 -19.54 -19.28 3.40
C CYS A 5 -18.27 -20.12 3.33
N ASN A 6 -18.24 -21.20 4.12
CA ASN A 6 -17.16 -22.17 4.06
C ASN A 6 -17.36 -23.11 2.86
N THR A 7 -16.54 -22.94 1.84
CA THR A 7 -16.53 -23.74 0.61
C THR A 7 -15.51 -24.89 0.65
N ASP A 8 -14.64 -24.95 1.66
CA ASP A 8 -13.50 -25.87 1.69
C ASP A 8 -13.83 -27.23 2.31
N GLU A 9 -14.86 -27.28 3.16
CA GLU A 9 -15.32 -28.49 3.86
C GLU A 9 -15.73 -29.61 2.89
N HIS A 10 -16.30 -29.27 1.73
CA HIS A 10 -16.78 -30.25 0.75
C HIS A 10 -16.15 -30.01 -0.62
N HIS A 11 -15.60 -31.07 -1.23
CA HIS A 11 -14.99 -31.00 -2.57
C HIS A 11 -15.92 -30.39 -3.63
N GLU A 12 -17.23 -30.63 -3.54
CA GLU A 12 -18.24 -30.07 -4.46
C GLU A 12 -18.45 -28.56 -4.30
N HIS A 13 -18.01 -27.97 -3.19
CA HIS A 13 -18.20 -26.55 -2.88
C HIS A 13 -16.96 -25.71 -3.20
N ARG A 14 -15.78 -26.33 -3.36
CA ARG A 14 -14.50 -25.63 -3.59
C ARG A 14 -14.45 -24.80 -4.88
N SER A 15 -15.26 -25.15 -5.88
CA SER A 15 -15.37 -24.41 -7.14
C SER A 15 -16.37 -23.25 -7.08
N LEU A 16 -17.15 -23.13 -6.00
CA LEU A 16 -18.15 -22.07 -5.86
C LEU A 16 -17.48 -20.75 -5.47
N SER A 17 -17.86 -19.68 -6.16
CA SER A 17 -17.58 -18.34 -5.65
C SER A 17 -18.43 -18.02 -4.42
N GLN A 18 -18.00 -17.06 -3.59
CA GLN A 18 -18.75 -16.67 -2.39
C GLN A 18 -20.19 -16.23 -2.72
N ILE A 19 -20.40 -15.49 -3.81
CA ILE A 19 -21.75 -15.08 -4.23
C ILE A 19 -22.64 -16.28 -4.63
N GLN A 20 -22.06 -17.32 -5.24
CA GLN A 20 -22.80 -18.55 -5.57
C GLN A 20 -23.15 -19.33 -4.31
N ALA A 21 -22.22 -19.45 -3.37
CA ALA A 21 -22.44 -20.10 -2.09
C ALA A 21 -23.55 -19.42 -1.27
N ILE A 22 -23.54 -18.08 -1.19
CA ILE A 22 -24.58 -17.28 -0.52
C ILE A 22 -25.94 -17.49 -1.20
N LYS A 23 -26.02 -17.47 -2.54
CA LYS A 23 -27.28 -17.73 -3.27
C LYS A 23 -27.84 -19.13 -2.97
N LEU A 24 -27.00 -20.15 -2.89
CA LEU A 24 -27.42 -21.52 -2.56
C LEU A 24 -27.90 -21.65 -1.11
N TYR A 25 -27.22 -20.97 -0.18
CA TYR A 25 -27.63 -20.88 1.22
C TYR A 25 -29.00 -20.21 1.37
N LEU A 26 -29.19 -19.04 0.76
CA LEU A 26 -30.45 -18.27 0.83
C LEU A 26 -31.64 -18.97 0.15
N THR A 27 -31.38 -19.73 -0.92
CA THR A 27 -32.45 -20.46 -1.64
C THR A 27 -32.78 -21.82 -1.02
N GLY A 28 -32.03 -22.27 0.00
CA GLY A 28 -32.22 -23.57 0.63
C GLY A 28 -31.94 -24.77 -0.29
N ARG A 29 -31.32 -24.55 -1.46
CA ARG A 29 -31.11 -25.59 -2.49
C ARG A 29 -29.95 -26.55 -2.16
N LYS A 30 -29.10 -26.24 -1.18
CA LYS A 30 -28.05 -27.13 -0.66
C LYS A 30 -27.95 -27.04 0.88
N PRO A 31 -28.38 -28.06 1.64
CA PRO A 31 -28.43 -28.01 3.11
C PRO A 31 -27.06 -28.16 3.81
N HIS A 32 -25.96 -28.31 3.06
CA HIS A 32 -24.62 -28.56 3.62
C HIS A 32 -23.62 -27.41 3.44
N ILE A 33 -24.06 -26.24 2.96
CA ILE A 33 -23.20 -25.04 2.93
C ILE A 33 -23.37 -24.31 4.27
N LYS A 34 -22.30 -24.26 5.06
CA LYS A 34 -22.26 -23.46 6.28
C LYS A 34 -21.86 -22.04 5.93
N CYS A 35 -22.71 -21.09 6.27
CA CYS A 35 -22.42 -19.67 6.13
C CYS A 35 -22.68 -18.94 7.44
N ASP A 36 -21.98 -17.83 7.63
CA ASP A 36 -22.24 -16.89 8.71
C ASP A 36 -23.49 -16.05 8.37
N ARG A 37 -24.51 -16.15 9.22
CA ARG A 37 -25.78 -15.47 9.01
C ARG A 37 -25.67 -13.96 9.22
N GLU A 38 -24.87 -13.51 10.17
CA GLU A 38 -24.75 -12.10 10.52
C GLU A 38 -24.04 -11.34 9.40
N LEU A 39 -22.89 -11.85 8.93
CA LEU A 39 -22.15 -11.28 7.80
C LEU A 39 -23.00 -11.24 6.51
N ILE A 40 -23.80 -12.29 6.25
CA ILE A 40 -24.71 -12.28 5.10
C ILE A 40 -25.80 -11.21 5.26
N GLN A 41 -26.35 -11.04 6.45
CA GLN A 41 -27.38 -10.03 6.72
C GLN A 41 -26.84 -8.61 6.53
N GLU A 42 -25.60 -8.35 6.95
CA GLU A 42 -24.91 -7.06 6.73
C GLU A 42 -24.75 -6.75 5.24
N VAL A 43 -24.25 -7.71 4.44
CA VAL A 43 -24.13 -7.56 2.98
C VAL A 43 -25.48 -7.33 2.31
N LEU A 44 -26.52 -8.05 2.73
CA LEU A 44 -27.87 -7.89 2.17
C LEU A 44 -28.46 -6.53 2.51
N PHE A 45 -28.24 -6.04 3.72
CA PHE A 45 -28.63 -4.70 4.14
C PHE A 45 -27.95 -3.64 3.26
N ASP A 46 -26.62 -3.71 3.14
CA ASP A 46 -25.85 -2.80 2.30
C ASP A 46 -26.29 -2.88 0.83
N ALA A 47 -26.62 -4.06 0.32
CA ALA A 47 -27.10 -4.26 -1.04
C ALA A 47 -28.43 -3.54 -1.29
N VAL A 48 -29.35 -3.57 -0.33
CA VAL A 48 -30.65 -2.87 -0.41
C VAL A 48 -30.45 -1.36 -0.29
N VAL A 49 -29.67 -0.89 0.68
CA VAL A 49 -29.42 0.55 0.91
C VAL A 49 -28.76 1.19 -0.31
N THR A 50 -27.82 0.50 -0.95
CA THR A 50 -27.07 1.01 -2.10
C THR A 50 -27.75 0.74 -3.45
N ALA A 51 -28.87 0.00 -3.50
CA ALA A 51 -29.58 -0.32 -4.75
C ALA A 51 -30.02 0.90 -5.58
N PRO A 52 -30.51 2.01 -5.00
CA PRO A 52 -30.91 3.18 -5.78
C PRO A 52 -29.77 3.86 -6.55
N LEU A 53 -28.50 3.62 -6.17
CA LEU A 53 -27.35 4.25 -6.82
C LEU A 53 -27.21 3.86 -8.29
N GLU A 54 -27.61 2.65 -8.65
CA GLU A 54 -27.53 2.17 -10.04
C GLU A 54 -28.38 3.06 -10.98
N ALA A 55 -29.63 3.35 -10.59
CA ALA A 55 -30.51 4.22 -11.35
C ALA A 55 -30.00 5.68 -11.34
N TYR A 56 -29.48 6.15 -10.21
CA TYR A 56 -28.93 7.50 -10.07
C TYR A 56 -27.73 7.73 -10.99
N TRP A 57 -26.72 6.84 -10.95
CA TRP A 57 -25.54 6.93 -11.81
C TRP A 57 -25.89 6.78 -13.30
N THR A 58 -26.84 5.89 -13.63
CA THR A 58 -27.35 5.76 -15.01
C THR A 58 -27.99 7.05 -15.48
N GLY A 59 -28.80 7.71 -14.64
CA GLY A 59 -29.39 9.01 -14.94
C GLY A 59 -28.34 10.09 -15.21
N LEU A 60 -27.29 10.16 -14.39
CA LEU A 60 -26.17 11.09 -14.58
C LEU A 60 -25.38 10.79 -15.86
N ALA A 61 -25.14 9.52 -16.19
CA ALA A 61 -24.45 9.13 -17.42
C ALA A 61 -25.24 9.52 -18.69
N LEU A 62 -26.57 9.47 -18.63
CA LEU A 62 -27.44 9.90 -19.72
C LEU A 62 -27.58 11.43 -19.80
N ASN A 63 -27.33 12.15 -18.69
CA ASN A 63 -27.42 13.60 -18.61
C ASN A 63 -26.20 14.31 -19.25
N LYS A 64 -26.24 14.48 -20.58
CA LYS A 64 -25.15 15.09 -21.34
C LYS A 64 -24.82 16.55 -20.95
N SER A 65 -25.74 17.29 -20.34
CA SER A 65 -25.50 18.70 -19.97
C SER A 65 -24.65 18.86 -18.71
N GLU A 66 -24.65 17.86 -17.81
CA GLU A 66 -23.92 17.91 -16.54
C GLU A 66 -22.48 17.37 -16.68
N ASN A 67 -22.22 16.58 -17.73
CA ASN A 67 -20.93 15.94 -18.01
C ASN A 67 -20.43 16.29 -19.42
N SER A 68 -20.53 17.57 -19.81
CA SER A 68 -20.22 18.05 -21.17
C SER A 68 -18.80 17.71 -21.64
N ASP A 69 -17.86 17.62 -20.70
CA ASP A 69 -16.44 17.43 -20.96
C ASP A 69 -15.99 15.95 -20.97
N LYS A 70 -16.90 15.00 -20.69
CA LYS A 70 -16.63 13.54 -20.65
C LYS A 70 -15.34 13.16 -19.90
N GLY A 71 -15.10 13.81 -18.77
CA GLY A 71 -13.88 13.64 -17.99
C GLY A 71 -13.91 12.45 -17.03
N VAL A 72 -15.08 12.15 -16.47
CA VAL A 72 -15.31 11.05 -15.53
C VAL A 72 -15.67 9.79 -16.31
N GLU A 73 -15.01 8.68 -15.97
CA GLU A 73 -15.14 7.40 -16.68
C GLU A 73 -15.88 6.35 -15.84
N ILE A 74 -15.59 6.29 -14.54
CA ILE A 74 -16.10 5.26 -13.62
C ILE A 74 -16.53 5.94 -12.31
N ALA A 75 -17.66 5.54 -11.75
CA ALA A 75 -17.95 5.71 -10.32
C ALA A 75 -17.93 4.35 -9.63
N TYR A 76 -17.45 4.34 -8.40
CA TYR A 76 -17.38 3.14 -7.59
C TYR A 76 -17.75 3.43 -6.14
N LEU A 77 -18.29 2.41 -5.47
CA LEU A 77 -18.60 2.41 -4.06
C LEU A 77 -18.19 1.06 -3.47
N GLY A 78 -17.62 1.10 -2.27
CA GLY A 78 -17.34 -0.06 -1.45
C GLY A 78 -17.90 0.15 -0.06
N THR A 79 -18.53 -0.86 0.53
CA THR A 79 -19.05 -0.82 1.89
C THR A 79 -18.17 -1.63 2.84
N HIS A 80 -18.23 -1.34 4.13
CA HIS A 80 -17.48 -2.11 5.13
C HIS A 80 -17.80 -3.62 5.10
N SER A 81 -19.00 -4.00 4.64
CA SER A 81 -19.46 -5.38 4.56
C SER A 81 -18.89 -6.16 3.38
N GLY A 82 -17.94 -5.64 2.60
CA GLY A 82 -17.47 -6.37 1.42
C GLY A 82 -18.38 -6.28 0.17
N LEU A 83 -19.37 -5.38 0.14
CA LEU A 83 -20.12 -5.07 -1.09
C LEU A 83 -19.40 -3.98 -1.89
N SER A 84 -19.20 -4.22 -3.19
CA SER A 84 -18.75 -3.19 -4.14
C SER A 84 -19.79 -2.98 -5.25
N ARG A 85 -19.92 -1.73 -5.70
CA ARG A 85 -20.74 -1.33 -6.86
C ARG A 85 -19.90 -0.45 -7.77
N THR A 86 -20.02 -0.66 -9.08
CA THR A 86 -19.32 0.13 -10.09
C THR A 86 -20.30 0.54 -11.19
N SER A 87 -20.10 1.71 -11.77
CA SER A 87 -20.87 2.22 -12.91
C SER A 87 -19.95 2.93 -13.89
N LEU A 88 -20.17 2.66 -15.17
CA LEU A 88 -19.38 3.21 -16.27
C LEU A 88 -20.13 4.39 -16.90
N PHE A 89 -19.47 5.53 -17.03
CA PHE A 89 -19.97 6.72 -17.72
C PHE A 89 -19.55 6.77 -19.20
N VAL A 90 -18.62 5.90 -19.59
CA VAL A 90 -18.16 5.70 -20.95
C VAL A 90 -18.28 4.23 -21.32
N VAL A 91 -18.29 3.91 -22.62
CA VAL A 91 -18.27 2.50 -23.05
C VAL A 91 -16.93 1.85 -22.63
N PRO A 92 -16.90 0.56 -22.29
CA PRO A 92 -15.70 -0.11 -21.79
C PRO A 92 -14.46 0.07 -22.68
N GLU A 93 -14.64 0.11 -24.01
CA GLU A 93 -13.55 0.29 -24.97
C GLU A 93 -12.93 1.69 -24.95
N GLN A 94 -13.61 2.67 -24.32
CA GLN A 94 -13.15 4.06 -24.20
C GLN A 94 -12.46 4.35 -22.85
N LEU A 95 -12.33 3.37 -21.97
CA LEU A 95 -11.69 3.54 -20.66
C LEU A 95 -10.18 3.77 -20.82
N SER A 96 -9.67 4.83 -20.20
CA SER A 96 -8.22 5.08 -20.09
C SER A 96 -7.48 4.03 -19.26
N ASN A 97 -8.17 3.33 -18.36
CA ASN A 97 -7.62 2.20 -17.61
C ASN A 97 -8.62 1.04 -17.61
N GLN A 98 -8.33 0.01 -18.39
CA GLN A 98 -9.18 -1.18 -18.51
C GLN A 98 -9.02 -2.15 -17.35
N ASP A 99 -7.91 -2.07 -16.61
CA ASP A 99 -7.56 -3.03 -15.55
C ASP A 99 -8.17 -2.66 -14.19
N PHE A 100 -8.56 -1.39 -14.00
CA PHE A 100 -9.05 -0.88 -12.72
C PHE A 100 -10.36 -1.54 -12.29
N LEU A 101 -10.41 -2.04 -11.05
CA LEU A 101 -11.56 -2.74 -10.47
C LEU A 101 -11.98 -4.01 -11.25
N THR A 102 -11.06 -4.59 -12.03
CA THR A 102 -11.26 -5.92 -12.64
C THR A 102 -10.86 -7.03 -11.68
N ALA A 103 -11.29 -8.27 -11.94
CA ALA A 103 -10.91 -9.44 -11.13
C ALA A 103 -9.39 -9.75 -11.17
N GLU A 104 -8.66 -9.14 -12.10
CA GLU A 104 -7.19 -9.24 -12.23
C GLU A 104 -6.46 -8.17 -11.41
N ASP A 105 -7.18 -7.16 -10.92
CA ASP A 105 -6.67 -6.15 -10.01
C ASP A 105 -6.44 -6.78 -8.63
N LYS A 106 -5.21 -7.24 -8.38
CA LYS A 106 -4.80 -7.79 -7.08
C LYS A 106 -4.96 -6.77 -5.95
N GLU A 107 -4.97 -5.48 -6.24
CA GLU A 107 -5.22 -4.39 -5.29
C GLU A 107 -6.72 -4.04 -5.16
N GLY A 108 -7.56 -4.55 -6.06
CA GLY A 108 -9.00 -4.32 -6.14
C GLY A 108 -9.86 -5.40 -5.46
N VAL A 109 -9.25 -6.44 -4.89
CA VAL A 109 -9.98 -7.50 -4.16
C VAL A 109 -10.74 -6.86 -2.99
N PHE A 110 -12.03 -7.13 -2.90
CA PHE A 110 -12.90 -6.57 -1.87
C PHE A 110 -13.54 -7.71 -1.08
N ASN A 111 -12.91 -8.08 0.04
CA ASN A 111 -13.39 -9.12 0.96
C ASN A 111 -13.52 -8.53 2.37
N ALA A 112 -14.21 -9.23 3.28
CA ALA A 112 -14.38 -8.78 4.67
C ALA A 112 -13.05 -8.50 5.41
N ASP A 113 -11.95 -9.12 4.96
CA ASP A 113 -10.61 -8.98 5.53
C ASP A 113 -9.60 -8.29 4.61
N HIS A 114 -10.00 -7.92 3.38
CA HIS A 114 -9.13 -7.25 2.43
C HIS A 114 -9.89 -6.12 1.73
N PHE A 115 -9.57 -4.89 2.12
CA PHE A 115 -10.05 -3.69 1.45
C PHE A 115 -8.99 -3.14 0.49
N PRO A 116 -9.40 -2.63 -0.68
CA PRO A 116 -8.53 -2.04 -1.68
C PRO A 116 -7.95 -0.73 -1.17
N LEU A 117 -6.83 -0.31 -1.76
CA LEU A 117 -6.06 0.83 -1.28
C LEU A 117 -6.89 2.13 -1.29
N TRP A 118 -7.70 2.36 -2.33
CA TRP A 118 -8.57 3.55 -2.42
C TRP A 118 -9.61 3.60 -1.28
N TYR A 119 -10.10 2.45 -0.81
CA TYR A 119 -11.03 2.37 0.31
C TYR A 119 -10.32 2.73 1.61
N LYS A 120 -9.17 2.09 1.87
CA LYS A 120 -8.37 2.31 3.09
C LYS A 120 -7.92 3.76 3.21
N ARG A 121 -7.34 4.33 2.14
CA ARG A 121 -6.89 5.73 2.13
C ARG A 121 -8.04 6.70 2.39
N ALA A 122 -9.22 6.46 1.81
CA ALA A 122 -10.40 7.29 2.06
C ALA A 122 -10.89 7.16 3.51
N ALA A 123 -10.93 5.94 4.06
CA ALA A 123 -11.41 5.66 5.42
C ALA A 123 -10.48 6.19 6.53
N GLU A 124 -9.17 6.28 6.28
CA GLU A 124 -8.17 6.83 7.20
C GLU A 124 -8.13 8.37 7.20
N GLN A 125 -8.75 8.99 6.19
CA GLN A 125 -8.79 10.43 6.04
C GLN A 125 -10.00 11.02 6.80
N VAL A 126 -9.90 12.31 7.17
CA VAL A 126 -11.01 13.02 7.83
C VAL A 126 -12.26 13.00 6.93
N PRO A 127 -13.43 12.60 7.44
CA PRO A 127 -14.68 12.61 6.69
C PRO A 127 -14.98 13.96 6.03
N GLY A 128 -15.52 13.91 4.81
CA GLY A 128 -15.79 15.12 4.02
C GLY A 128 -14.56 15.68 3.28
N THR A 129 -13.42 14.99 3.33
CA THR A 129 -12.26 15.31 2.50
C THR A 129 -12.08 14.27 1.39
N PHE A 130 -11.57 14.72 0.24
CA PHE A 130 -11.28 13.87 -0.91
C PHE A 130 -9.81 13.45 -0.93
N VAL A 131 -9.58 12.17 -1.18
CA VAL A 131 -8.25 11.62 -1.43
C VAL A 131 -8.09 11.43 -2.93
N TYR A 132 -7.13 12.16 -3.49
CA TYR A 132 -6.70 12.06 -4.87
C TYR A 132 -5.44 11.22 -4.96
N SER A 133 -5.39 10.30 -5.93
CA SER A 133 -4.23 9.45 -6.16
C SER A 133 -4.14 9.00 -7.62
N ILE A 134 -2.91 8.80 -8.09
CA ILE A 134 -2.63 8.13 -9.36
C ILE A 134 -2.27 6.67 -9.04
N PRO A 135 -2.87 5.67 -9.71
CA PRO A 135 -2.53 4.27 -9.49
C PRO A 135 -1.08 3.99 -9.91
N PHE A 136 -0.29 3.39 -9.02
CA PHE A 136 1.10 3.02 -9.29
C PHE A 136 1.15 1.67 -10.01
N GLY A 137 1.79 1.59 -11.18
CA GLY A 137 1.90 0.31 -11.88
C GLY A 137 2.25 0.40 -13.35
N GLY A 138 3.54 0.59 -13.64
CA GLY A 138 4.30 -0.19 -14.64
C GLY A 138 3.86 -0.20 -16.10
N ASN A 139 2.96 0.66 -16.53
CA ASN A 139 2.70 0.90 -17.94
C ASN A 139 2.40 2.37 -18.16
N GLU A 140 3.12 3.01 -19.08
CA GLU A 140 3.03 4.43 -19.47
C GLU A 140 1.64 4.86 -19.98
N ASN A 141 0.67 3.94 -19.99
CA ASN A 141 -0.63 4.10 -20.63
C ASN A 141 -1.80 4.39 -19.68
N LYS A 142 -1.61 4.32 -18.35
CA LYS A 142 -2.71 4.53 -17.37
C LYS A 142 -2.82 6.01 -16.97
N SER A 143 -3.41 6.83 -17.84
CA SER A 143 -3.60 8.28 -17.65
C SER A 143 -4.87 8.61 -16.87
N VAL A 144 -4.98 8.15 -15.61
CA VAL A 144 -6.17 8.34 -14.77
C VAL A 144 -5.85 8.87 -13.38
N VAL A 145 -6.81 9.57 -12.78
CA VAL A 145 -6.79 10.02 -11.38
C VAL A 145 -8.00 9.44 -10.67
N LEU A 146 -7.76 8.87 -9.49
CA LEU A 146 -8.81 8.41 -8.58
C LEU A 146 -9.09 9.50 -7.56
N ALA A 147 -10.37 9.78 -7.31
CA ALA A 147 -10.81 10.66 -6.24
C ALA A 147 -11.81 9.89 -5.37
N SER A 148 -11.47 9.66 -4.10
CA SER A 148 -12.29 8.85 -3.17
C SER A 148 -12.55 9.61 -1.87
N THR A 149 -13.69 9.37 -1.24
CA THR A 149 -14.04 9.92 0.07
C THR A 149 -14.83 8.91 0.89
N ALA A 150 -14.67 8.97 2.21
CA ALA A 150 -15.38 8.12 3.13
C ALA A 150 -16.76 8.69 3.47
N ILE A 151 -17.75 7.80 3.52
CA ILE A 151 -19.10 8.08 4.00
C ILE A 151 -19.14 7.78 5.48
N GLN A 152 -19.32 8.83 6.27
CA GLN A 152 -19.53 8.74 7.70
C GLN A 152 -21.02 8.81 8.01
N LEU A 153 -21.52 7.86 8.80
CA LEU A 153 -22.85 7.95 9.37
C LEU A 153 -22.78 8.77 10.64
N LEU A 154 -23.54 9.86 10.73
CA LEU A 154 -23.63 10.68 11.93
C LEU A 154 -24.76 10.12 12.81
N ASP A 155 -24.40 9.53 13.95
CA ASP A 155 -25.32 9.13 15.02
C ASP A 155 -24.91 9.83 16.32
N ASP A 156 -25.87 10.12 17.20
CA ASP A 156 -25.72 10.99 18.37
C ASP A 156 -24.64 10.53 19.36
N ARG A 157 -24.21 9.26 19.26
CA ARG A 157 -23.20 8.64 20.14
C ARG A 157 -21.95 8.15 19.42
N LYS A 158 -22.01 7.88 18.12
CA LYS A 158 -20.92 7.28 17.34
C LYS A 158 -21.00 7.75 15.89
N SER A 159 -19.85 7.93 15.28
CA SER A 159 -19.79 8.34 13.87
C SER A 159 -18.89 7.40 13.05
N PRO A 160 -19.32 6.16 12.78
CA PRO A 160 -18.51 5.18 12.05
C PRO A 160 -18.42 5.51 10.56
N ILE A 161 -17.32 5.09 9.94
CA ILE A 161 -17.20 5.00 8.48
C ILE A 161 -17.94 3.74 8.03
N VAL A 162 -18.92 3.91 7.15
CA VAL A 162 -19.79 2.80 6.68
C VAL A 162 -19.48 2.37 5.25
N ALA A 163 -18.95 3.29 4.45
CA ALA A 163 -18.61 3.06 3.05
C ALA A 163 -17.57 4.07 2.57
N SER A 164 -17.00 3.81 1.39
CA SER A 164 -16.20 4.76 0.62
C SER A 164 -16.75 4.83 -0.80
N VAL A 165 -16.83 6.03 -1.33
CA VAL A 165 -17.28 6.31 -2.70
C VAL A 165 -16.20 7.07 -3.44
N GLY A 166 -16.06 6.81 -4.73
CA GLY A 166 -15.09 7.52 -5.54
C GLY A 166 -15.40 7.49 -7.03
N ILE A 167 -14.57 8.22 -7.76
CA ILE A 167 -14.62 8.32 -9.20
C ILE A 167 -13.23 8.15 -9.80
N GLN A 168 -13.19 7.55 -10.99
CA GLN A 168 -12.04 7.61 -11.89
C GLN A 168 -12.31 8.68 -12.94
N MET A 169 -11.33 9.55 -13.15
CA MET A 169 -11.36 10.54 -14.21
C MET A 169 -10.06 10.52 -15.02
N LYS A 170 -10.13 11.00 -16.26
CA LYS A 170 -8.96 11.18 -17.11
C LYS A 170 -7.98 12.17 -16.47
N LEU A 171 -6.70 11.83 -16.48
CA LEU A 171 -5.63 12.69 -15.97
C LEU A 171 -5.61 14.05 -16.68
N ASP A 172 -5.71 14.05 -18.02
CA ASP A 172 -5.78 15.28 -18.82
C ASP A 172 -7.00 16.16 -18.45
N PHE A 173 -8.15 15.55 -18.16
CA PHE A 173 -9.33 16.30 -17.72
C PHE A 173 -9.08 16.97 -16.37
N PHE A 174 -8.49 16.25 -15.42
CA PHE A 174 -8.13 16.78 -14.10
C PHE A 174 -7.10 17.92 -14.20
N GLN A 175 -6.04 17.72 -14.98
CA GLN A 175 -4.99 18.72 -15.23
C GLN A 175 -5.57 19.99 -15.87
N ARG A 176 -6.42 19.87 -16.89
CA ARG A 176 -7.09 21.02 -17.51
C ARG A 176 -7.95 21.82 -16.53
N LYS A 177 -8.67 21.14 -15.63
CA LYS A 177 -9.46 21.81 -14.58
C LYS A 177 -8.56 22.55 -13.59
N PHE A 178 -7.44 21.94 -13.19
CA PHE A 178 -6.45 22.61 -12.34
C PHE A 178 -5.89 23.87 -13.00
N TRP A 179 -5.40 23.78 -14.24
CA TRP A 179 -4.85 24.95 -14.95
C TRP A 179 -5.88 26.04 -15.23
N THR A 180 -7.15 25.65 -15.45
CA THR A 180 -8.23 26.63 -15.59
C THR A 180 -8.47 27.36 -14.25
N ALA A 181 -8.44 26.64 -13.14
CA ALA A 181 -8.61 27.21 -11.81
C ALA A 181 -7.40 28.08 -11.38
N SER A 182 -6.17 27.67 -11.70
CA SER A 182 -4.96 28.43 -11.34
C SER A 182 -4.86 29.77 -12.06
N ARG A 183 -5.57 29.94 -13.18
CA ARG A 183 -5.68 31.20 -13.92
C ARG A 183 -6.76 32.14 -13.38
N GLN A 184 -7.67 31.64 -12.54
CA GLN A 184 -8.75 32.45 -11.97
C GLN A 184 -8.20 33.24 -10.78
N CYS A 185 -8.09 34.56 -10.95
CA CYS A 185 -7.63 35.46 -9.88
C CYS A 185 -8.79 36.25 -9.28
N ALA A 186 -8.85 36.27 -7.94
CA ALA A 186 -9.86 37.00 -7.18
C ALA A 186 -9.58 38.51 -7.07
N ALA A 187 -8.49 39.00 -7.68
CA ALA A 187 -8.12 40.40 -7.63
C ALA A 187 -9.13 41.27 -8.41
N LEU A 188 -9.55 42.40 -7.82
CA LEU A 188 -10.54 43.33 -8.36
C LEU A 188 -10.14 43.94 -9.72
N ASP A 189 -8.85 43.94 -10.04
CA ASP A 189 -8.27 44.42 -11.30
C ASP A 189 -8.03 43.31 -12.35
N GLY A 190 -8.33 42.06 -11.99
CA GLY A 190 -8.14 40.89 -12.84
C GLY A 190 -6.67 40.53 -13.13
N LYS A 191 -5.69 41.15 -12.45
CA LYS A 191 -4.26 40.87 -12.66
C LYS A 191 -3.66 40.10 -11.48
N CYS A 192 -3.18 38.90 -11.77
CA CYS A 192 -2.42 38.09 -10.81
C CYS A 192 -0.98 38.62 -10.71
N THR A 193 -0.46 38.79 -9.50
CA THR A 193 0.97 39.10 -9.29
C THR A 193 1.86 37.87 -9.55
N ILE A 194 1.32 36.68 -9.34
CA ILE A 194 1.96 35.38 -9.57
C ILE A 194 1.02 34.58 -10.47
N SER A 195 1.54 34.08 -11.59
CA SER A 195 0.80 33.25 -12.54
C SER A 195 1.63 32.04 -12.93
N CYS A 196 1.00 30.88 -13.02
CA CYS A 196 1.63 29.66 -13.53
C CYS A 196 1.85 29.68 -15.05
N ASP A 197 1.33 30.69 -15.76
CA ASP A 197 1.64 30.90 -17.19
C ASP A 197 2.97 31.67 -17.39
N ASN A 198 3.64 32.08 -16.30
CA ASN A 198 4.93 32.77 -16.36
C ASN A 198 6.07 31.73 -16.36
N GLU A 199 6.98 31.80 -17.35
CA GLU A 199 8.14 30.92 -17.49
C GLU A 199 9.11 30.98 -16.29
N ASP A 200 9.09 32.08 -15.55
CA ASP A 200 9.86 32.26 -14.32
C ASP A 200 9.28 31.51 -13.10
N ILE A 201 8.12 30.87 -13.22
CA ILE A 201 7.42 30.22 -12.10
C ILE A 201 7.04 28.80 -12.49
N LYS A 202 7.37 27.84 -11.63
CA LYS A 202 6.91 26.45 -11.74
C LYS A 202 5.79 26.19 -10.76
N CYS A 203 4.70 25.61 -11.26
CA CYS A 203 3.56 25.22 -10.44
C CYS A 203 3.38 23.69 -10.46
N TYR A 204 3.21 23.13 -9.26
CA TYR A 204 2.97 21.72 -9.05
C TYR A 204 1.70 21.52 -8.22
N LEU A 205 1.00 20.43 -8.49
CA LEU A 205 -0.02 19.89 -7.62
C LEU A 205 0.48 18.54 -7.11
N ILE A 206 0.70 18.42 -5.80
CA ILE A 206 1.21 17.21 -5.18
C ILE A 206 0.21 16.64 -4.17
N ASP A 207 0.29 15.34 -3.88
CA ASP A 207 -0.44 14.75 -2.77
C ASP A 207 0.29 14.90 -1.43
N ASN A 208 -0.38 14.51 -0.35
CA ASN A 208 0.14 14.50 1.02
C ASN A 208 1.34 13.55 1.22
N ASN A 209 1.67 12.72 0.23
CA ASN A 209 2.83 11.84 0.23
C ASN A 209 3.96 12.37 -0.65
N GLY A 210 3.75 13.50 -1.32
CA GLY A 210 4.74 14.16 -2.17
C GLY A 210 4.79 13.65 -3.61
N PHE A 211 3.78 12.92 -4.09
CA PHE A 211 3.69 12.53 -5.51
C PHE A 211 3.08 13.66 -6.34
N ILE A 212 3.64 13.90 -7.53
CA ILE A 212 3.17 14.95 -8.45
C ILE A 212 1.96 14.45 -9.24
N LEU A 213 0.83 15.17 -9.17
CA LEU A 213 -0.36 14.92 -9.99
C LEU A 213 -0.44 15.85 -11.20
N VAL A 214 -0.03 17.11 -11.03
CA VAL A 214 -0.05 18.12 -12.09
C VAL A 214 1.24 18.92 -12.07
N THR A 215 1.77 19.15 -13.26
CA THR A 215 3.02 19.85 -13.56
C THR A 215 2.97 20.25 -15.03
N GLU A 216 3.77 21.24 -15.43
CA GLU A 216 3.88 21.66 -16.82
C GLU A 216 4.52 20.57 -17.70
N ASP A 217 5.53 19.87 -17.14
CA ASP A 217 6.19 18.74 -17.79
C ASP A 217 5.50 17.43 -17.41
N TYR A 218 4.64 16.94 -18.29
CA TYR A 218 3.87 15.71 -18.08
C TYR A 218 4.73 14.48 -17.73
N SER A 219 6.01 14.44 -18.13
CA SER A 219 6.92 13.32 -17.81
C SER A 219 7.21 13.18 -16.31
N GLN A 220 7.00 14.26 -15.54
CA GLN A 220 7.18 14.27 -14.09
C GLN A 220 5.92 13.86 -13.32
N THR A 221 4.79 13.65 -14.01
CA THR A 221 3.56 13.22 -13.36
C THR A 221 3.71 11.81 -12.81
N GLY A 222 3.35 11.62 -11.54
CA GLY A 222 3.50 10.36 -10.80
C GLY A 222 4.89 10.17 -10.19
N LEU A 223 5.87 11.03 -10.48
CA LEU A 223 7.18 11.01 -9.81
C LEU A 223 7.07 11.62 -8.40
N PHE A 224 8.03 11.24 -7.56
CA PHE A 224 8.16 11.84 -6.23
C PHE A 224 8.74 13.26 -6.36
N PHE A 225 8.10 14.23 -5.71
CA PHE A 225 8.48 15.64 -5.77
C PHE A 225 9.91 15.89 -5.27
N GLY A 226 10.41 15.09 -4.33
CA GLY A 226 11.80 15.21 -3.84
C GLY A 226 12.87 14.80 -4.86
N GLU A 227 12.51 14.01 -5.88
CA GLU A 227 13.42 13.67 -6.98
C GLU A 227 13.49 14.78 -8.03
N VAL A 228 12.39 15.52 -8.21
CA VAL A 228 12.28 16.62 -9.18
C VAL A 228 12.75 17.95 -8.59
N GLU A 229 12.33 18.29 -7.36
CA GLU A 229 12.61 19.54 -6.66
C GLU A 229 13.22 19.25 -5.27
N SER A 230 14.39 18.60 -5.26
CA SER A 230 15.09 18.14 -4.05
C SER A 230 15.40 19.28 -3.07
N ALA A 231 15.80 20.45 -3.57
CA ALA A 231 16.08 21.63 -2.76
C ALA A 231 14.86 22.08 -1.94
N VAL A 232 13.69 22.10 -2.58
CA VAL A 232 12.42 22.46 -1.93
C VAL A 232 12.02 21.39 -0.92
N MET A 233 12.07 20.11 -1.30
CA MET A 233 11.71 19.01 -0.40
C MET A 233 12.61 18.98 0.85
N ASN A 234 13.93 19.18 0.70
CA ASN A 234 14.84 19.29 1.85
C ASN A 234 14.45 20.43 2.78
N LYS A 235 14.09 21.60 2.23
CA LYS A 235 13.65 22.73 3.04
C LYS A 235 12.33 22.42 3.75
N LEU A 236 11.38 21.75 3.10
CA LEU A 236 10.12 21.31 3.71
C LEU A 236 10.32 20.32 4.86
N LEU A 237 11.29 19.40 4.74
CA LEU A 237 11.70 18.49 5.79
C LEU A 237 12.32 19.25 6.98
N LEU A 238 13.21 20.20 6.71
CA LEU A 238 13.83 21.04 7.74
C LEU A 238 12.80 21.90 8.49
N MET A 239 11.78 22.37 7.79
CA MET A 239 10.68 23.16 8.36
C MET A 239 9.62 22.30 9.07
N GLY A 240 9.73 20.97 8.99
CA GLY A 240 8.77 20.03 9.60
C GLY A 240 7.41 19.96 8.92
N SER A 241 7.25 20.60 7.75
CA SER A 241 6.01 20.53 6.95
C SER A 241 5.86 19.16 6.28
N PHE A 242 6.97 18.50 6.01
CA PHE A 242 7.03 17.09 5.62
C PHE A 242 7.86 16.30 6.63
N LYS A 243 7.55 15.02 6.79
CA LYS A 243 8.27 14.08 7.64
C LYS A 243 8.73 12.88 6.84
N ARG A 244 9.97 12.46 7.07
CA ARG A 244 10.52 11.19 6.60
C ARG A 244 10.19 10.09 7.61
N ILE A 245 9.58 9.02 7.13
CA ILE A 245 9.27 7.80 7.87
C ILE A 245 10.09 6.68 7.24
N THR A 246 10.91 5.99 8.02
CA THR A 246 11.66 4.82 7.54
C THR A 246 10.85 3.55 7.79
N LEU A 247 10.59 2.81 6.72
CA LEU A 247 9.94 1.49 6.76
C LEU A 247 10.99 0.41 6.50
N TYR A 248 10.83 -0.76 7.10
CA TYR A 248 11.76 -1.89 6.94
C TYR A 248 11.04 -3.08 6.30
N ASP A 249 11.60 -3.62 5.22
CA ASP A 249 11.18 -4.90 4.63
C ASP A 249 12.28 -5.95 4.85
N TYR A 250 11.96 -6.92 5.70
CA TYR A 250 12.82 -8.07 6.01
C TYR A 250 12.59 -9.26 5.06
N GLN A 251 11.71 -9.12 4.08
CA GLN A 251 11.34 -10.15 3.10
C GLN A 251 11.62 -9.71 1.65
N ALA A 252 12.38 -8.63 1.48
CA ALA A 252 12.75 -8.13 0.17
C ALA A 252 13.72 -9.07 -0.56
N LEU A 253 13.82 -8.91 -1.88
CA LEU A 253 14.76 -9.64 -2.73
C LEU A 253 15.75 -8.66 -3.37
N CYS A 254 17.02 -8.77 -3.03
CA CYS A 254 18.11 -7.95 -3.57
C CYS A 254 18.86 -8.69 -4.67
N ARG A 255 19.46 -7.93 -5.58
CA ARG A 255 20.30 -8.46 -6.66
C ARG A 255 21.72 -8.63 -6.16
N GLU A 256 22.15 -9.87 -5.99
CA GLU A 256 23.57 -10.17 -5.86
C GLU A 256 24.18 -10.50 -7.22
N TYR A 257 25.27 -9.82 -7.53
CA TYR A 257 26.16 -10.27 -8.59
C TYR A 257 26.88 -11.49 -8.05
N ALA A 258 26.60 -12.66 -8.61
CA ALA A 258 27.44 -13.82 -8.40
C ALA A 258 28.88 -13.40 -8.74
N GLY A 259 29.71 -13.18 -7.72
CA GLY A 259 31.11 -12.90 -7.91
C GLY A 259 31.65 -13.95 -8.87
N SER A 260 32.47 -13.53 -9.83
CA SER A 260 33.27 -14.47 -10.60
C SER A 260 34.13 -15.21 -9.58
N SER A 261 33.63 -16.32 -9.06
CA SER A 261 34.46 -17.30 -8.39
C SER A 261 35.37 -17.77 -9.51
N ASP A 262 36.58 -17.20 -9.56
CA ASP A 262 37.71 -17.78 -10.26
C ASP A 262 37.92 -19.17 -9.66
N SER A 263 37.13 -20.14 -10.12
CA SER A 263 37.30 -21.56 -9.88
C SER A 263 38.44 -22.04 -10.78
N THR A 264 39.59 -21.36 -10.70
CA THR A 264 40.88 -21.73 -11.29
C THR A 264 41.75 -22.38 -10.23
N ARG A 265 41.18 -23.33 -9.47
CA ARG A 265 41.94 -24.25 -8.62
C ARG A 265 41.32 -25.63 -8.59
N SER A 266 41.41 -26.37 -9.70
CA SER A 266 41.45 -27.85 -9.67
C SER A 266 41.76 -28.44 -11.06
N LEU A 267 42.88 -28.09 -11.69
CA LEU A 267 43.40 -28.87 -12.82
C LEU A 267 44.93 -28.89 -12.81
N SER A 268 45.52 -29.53 -11.79
CA SER A 268 46.95 -29.81 -11.76
C SER A 268 47.21 -31.30 -11.52
N HIS A 269 46.70 -32.15 -12.42
CA HIS A 269 47.26 -33.48 -12.61
C HIS A 269 47.38 -33.75 -14.12
N PRO A 270 48.57 -33.59 -14.73
CA PRO A 270 48.78 -33.81 -16.16
C PRO A 270 48.41 -35.23 -16.60
N PHE A 271 48.48 -36.21 -15.70
CA PHE A 271 48.08 -37.60 -15.94
C PHE A 271 46.57 -37.79 -16.11
N SER A 272 45.74 -36.91 -15.54
CA SER A 272 44.28 -36.99 -15.67
C SER A 272 43.81 -36.54 -17.05
N MET A 273 44.45 -35.51 -17.63
CA MET A 273 44.18 -35.08 -19.01
C MET A 273 44.59 -36.13 -20.04
N VAL A 274 45.74 -36.78 -19.86
CA VAL A 274 46.18 -37.86 -20.77
C VAL A 274 45.24 -39.06 -20.67
N LYS A 275 44.81 -39.44 -19.46
CA LYS A 275 43.86 -40.53 -19.25
C LYS A 275 42.48 -40.21 -19.84
N TRP A 276 42.00 -38.98 -19.70
CA TRP A 276 40.75 -38.53 -20.33
C TRP A 276 40.85 -38.55 -21.86
N LEU A 277 41.95 -38.03 -22.41
CA LEU A 277 42.19 -38.01 -23.85
C LEU A 277 42.27 -39.42 -24.43
N LEU A 278 42.99 -40.34 -23.78
CA LEU A 278 43.06 -41.75 -24.17
C LEU A 278 41.69 -42.43 -24.07
N THR A 279 40.91 -42.15 -23.03
CA THR A 279 39.55 -42.71 -22.89
C THR A 279 38.64 -42.23 -24.03
N LYS A 280 38.71 -40.93 -24.36
CA LYS A 280 37.95 -40.36 -25.48
C LYS A 280 38.44 -40.85 -26.83
N LEU A 281 39.73 -41.08 -27.02
CA LEU A 281 40.30 -41.65 -28.23
C LEU A 281 39.90 -43.12 -28.41
N VAL A 282 39.84 -43.90 -27.33
CA VAL A 282 39.33 -45.29 -27.37
C VAL A 282 37.83 -45.32 -27.69
N ILE A 283 37.01 -44.46 -27.07
CA ILE A 283 35.58 -44.35 -27.41
C ILE A 283 35.40 -43.90 -28.86
N PHE A 284 36.17 -42.91 -29.31
CA PHE A 284 36.15 -42.46 -30.69
C PHE A 284 36.50 -43.60 -31.66
N LEU A 285 37.54 -44.39 -31.38
CA LEU A 285 37.91 -45.56 -32.20
C LEU A 285 36.90 -46.71 -32.10
N LEU A 286 36.20 -46.87 -30.98
CA LEU A 286 35.13 -47.85 -30.79
C LEU A 286 33.86 -47.45 -31.56
N GLU A 287 33.55 -46.15 -31.62
CA GLU A 287 32.42 -45.58 -32.36
C GLU A 287 32.75 -45.34 -33.85
N PHE A 288 34.03 -45.31 -34.24
CA PHE A 288 34.48 -45.25 -35.65
C PHE A 288 34.50 -46.60 -36.37
N ASN A 289 33.58 -47.51 -36.02
CA ASN A 289 33.21 -48.63 -36.86
C ASN A 289 31.89 -48.33 -37.56
N LEU A 290 32.04 -47.74 -38.75
CA LEU A 290 31.09 -47.71 -39.86
C LEU A 290 29.79 -46.89 -39.66
N TYR A 291 29.67 -45.85 -40.50
CA TYR A 291 28.43 -45.21 -40.94
C TYR A 291 27.79 -44.11 -40.04
N SER A 292 28.44 -42.94 -39.91
CA SER A 292 27.70 -41.66 -39.78
C SER A 292 28.56 -40.41 -40.06
N TRP A 293 29.46 -40.47 -41.04
CA TRP A 293 30.19 -39.28 -41.51
C TRP A 293 29.39 -38.59 -42.61
N TRP A 294 28.15 -38.13 -42.40
CA TRP A 294 27.50 -37.24 -43.38
C TRP A 294 26.44 -36.26 -42.81
N HIS A 295 26.17 -36.18 -41.50
CA HIS A 295 25.27 -35.15 -40.97
C HIS A 295 25.63 -34.69 -39.56
N VAL A 296 26.42 -33.61 -39.42
CA VAL A 296 26.32 -32.72 -38.26
C VAL A 296 26.70 -31.29 -38.67
N ASP A 297 25.68 -30.47 -38.95
CA ASP A 297 25.81 -29.01 -38.86
C ASP A 297 25.76 -28.64 -37.37
N LEU A 298 26.89 -28.21 -36.79
CA LEU A 298 26.95 -27.70 -35.43
C LEU A 298 27.62 -26.32 -35.40
N SER A 299 26.90 -25.30 -35.87
CA SER A 299 27.25 -23.92 -35.54
C SER A 299 26.65 -23.55 -34.18
N VAL A 300 27.36 -23.89 -33.10
CA VAL A 300 27.03 -23.41 -31.75
C VAL A 300 27.67 -22.03 -31.57
N LYS A 301 26.86 -20.99 -31.74
CA LYS A 301 27.23 -19.62 -31.38
C LYS A 301 27.25 -19.52 -29.86
N ALA A 302 28.44 -19.57 -29.25
CA ALA A 302 28.61 -19.39 -27.81
C ALA A 302 28.23 -17.95 -27.42
N GLN A 303 26.99 -17.77 -26.97
CA GLN A 303 26.55 -16.52 -26.36
C GLN A 303 27.18 -16.47 -24.95
N ARG A 304 28.15 -15.57 -24.74
CA ARG A 304 28.71 -15.28 -23.41
C ARG A 304 27.55 -15.00 -22.45
N SER A 305 27.38 -15.84 -21.44
CA SER A 305 26.47 -15.58 -20.33
C SER A 305 26.92 -14.30 -19.64
N ARG A 306 26.23 -13.19 -19.88
CA ARG A 306 26.19 -12.07 -18.92
C ARG A 306 25.93 -12.71 -17.55
N GLY A 307 26.75 -12.38 -16.55
CA GLY A 307 26.68 -12.96 -15.21
C GLY A 307 25.22 -13.05 -14.76
N LYS A 308 24.78 -14.26 -14.39
CA LYS A 308 23.41 -14.46 -13.91
C LYS A 308 23.28 -13.67 -12.60
N THR A 309 22.58 -12.56 -12.65
CA THR A 309 22.15 -11.83 -11.46
C THR A 309 21.22 -12.77 -10.68
N MET A 310 21.58 -13.08 -9.44
CA MET A 310 20.77 -13.93 -8.57
C MET A 310 19.99 -13.03 -7.61
N MET A 311 18.71 -13.31 -7.42
CA MET A 311 17.91 -12.64 -6.41
C MET A 311 18.07 -13.40 -5.09
N VAL A 312 18.45 -12.70 -4.03
CA VAL A 312 18.60 -13.26 -2.68
C VAL A 312 17.73 -12.50 -1.69
N PRO A 313 17.20 -13.16 -0.65
CA PRO A 313 16.53 -12.46 0.44
C PRO A 313 17.46 -11.47 1.12
N CYS A 314 16.99 -10.25 1.36
CA CYS A 314 17.74 -9.17 2.00
C CYS A 314 16.82 -8.30 2.85
N ASP A 315 17.42 -7.52 3.74
CA ASP A 315 16.73 -6.46 4.46
C ASP A 315 16.88 -5.15 3.71
N THR A 316 15.78 -4.44 3.50
CA THR A 316 15.78 -3.12 2.85
C THR A 316 15.04 -2.11 3.70
N GLU A 317 15.53 -0.88 3.70
CA GLU A 317 14.82 0.27 4.24
C GLU A 317 14.20 1.09 3.10
N TYR A 318 12.94 1.49 3.27
CA TYR A 318 12.19 2.32 2.33
C TYR A 318 11.86 3.65 3.02
N PRO A 319 12.41 4.78 2.54
CA PRO A 319 11.99 6.09 3.01
C PRO A 319 10.63 6.45 2.42
N ALA A 320 9.64 6.67 3.29
CA ALA A 320 8.34 7.20 2.95
C ALA A 320 8.21 8.65 3.44
N PHE A 321 7.46 9.47 2.72
CA PHE A 321 7.26 10.88 3.07
C PHE A 321 5.77 11.16 3.29
N VAL A 322 5.49 12.00 4.28
CA VAL A 322 4.13 12.43 4.60
C VAL A 322 4.12 13.88 5.07
N SER A 323 3.14 14.65 4.60
CA SER A 323 2.89 16.01 5.06
C SER A 323 2.41 16.01 6.52
N GLU A 324 2.84 16.99 7.31
CA GLU A 324 2.28 17.27 8.63
C GLU A 324 0.87 17.88 8.50
N ARG A 325 -0.11 17.33 9.22
CA ARG A 325 -1.53 17.70 9.08
C ARG A 325 -1.85 19.07 9.67
N THR A 326 -1.03 19.57 10.60
CA THR A 326 -1.26 20.86 11.27
C THR A 326 -0.77 22.06 10.46
N ILE A 327 0.17 21.85 9.53
CA ILE A 327 0.80 22.90 8.75
C ILE A 327 0.15 22.95 7.37
N LYS A 328 -0.70 23.96 7.16
CA LYS A 328 -1.48 24.12 5.92
C LYS A 328 -0.80 24.97 4.87
N GLU A 329 0.13 25.82 5.28
CA GLU A 329 0.84 26.74 4.40
C GLU A 329 2.26 26.94 4.91
N THR A 330 3.21 26.88 3.98
CA THR A 330 4.62 27.09 4.26
C THR A 330 5.23 27.90 3.13
N THR A 331 5.94 28.97 3.48
CA THR A 331 6.71 29.78 2.54
C THR A 331 8.18 29.73 2.93
N GLY A 332 9.07 29.58 1.97
CA GLY A 332 10.50 29.48 2.26
C GLY A 332 11.36 30.03 1.14
N ASN A 333 12.55 30.48 1.53
CA ASN A 333 13.62 30.86 0.62
C ASN A 333 14.80 29.90 0.81
N ILE A 334 15.40 29.50 -0.29
CA ILE A 334 16.53 28.59 -0.38
C ILE A 334 17.70 29.39 -0.96
N ASP A 335 18.84 29.36 -0.29
CA ASP A 335 20.06 30.00 -0.79
C ASP A 335 20.82 28.99 -1.66
N CYS A 336 21.04 29.32 -2.93
CA CYS A 336 21.65 28.46 -3.94
C CYS A 336 22.94 29.08 -4.50
N GLU A 337 23.84 29.48 -3.61
CA GLU A 337 25.19 29.99 -3.92
C GLU A 337 25.20 31.09 -5.00
N GLY A 338 24.54 32.21 -4.70
CA GLY A 338 24.54 33.42 -5.56
C GLY A 338 23.15 33.86 -6.02
N CYS A 339 22.12 33.06 -5.77
CA CYS A 339 20.72 33.45 -5.90
C CYS A 339 19.86 32.81 -4.81
N ALA A 340 18.72 33.45 -4.53
CA ALA A 340 17.72 32.91 -3.62
C ALA A 340 16.53 32.38 -4.42
N ARG A 341 16.14 31.14 -4.17
CA ARG A 341 14.98 30.50 -4.76
C ARG A 341 13.84 30.46 -3.76
N SER A 342 12.73 31.12 -4.07
CA SER A 342 11.57 31.20 -3.18
C SER A 342 10.53 30.15 -3.56
N PHE A 343 9.80 29.64 -2.57
CA PHE A 343 8.67 28.74 -2.81
C PHE A 343 7.54 28.99 -1.81
N VAL A 344 6.34 28.60 -2.23
CA VAL A 344 5.13 28.58 -1.43
C VAL A 344 4.46 27.23 -1.62
N ILE A 345 4.08 26.58 -0.54
CA ILE A 345 3.21 25.39 -0.55
C ILE A 345 1.95 25.70 0.26
N GLN A 346 0.80 25.36 -0.30
CA GLN A 346 -0.49 25.55 0.35
C GLN A 346 -1.41 24.34 0.16
N GLN A 347 -2.01 23.87 1.23
CA GLN A 347 -2.98 22.78 1.20
C GLN A 347 -4.28 23.24 0.55
N ILE A 348 -4.81 22.43 -0.38
CA ILE A 348 -6.13 22.65 -0.94
C ILE A 348 -7.19 22.18 0.08
N PRO A 349 -8.12 23.05 0.50
CA PRO A 349 -9.16 22.69 1.46
C PRO A 349 -9.94 21.44 1.06
N SER A 350 -10.32 20.66 2.06
CA SER A 350 -11.11 19.43 1.90
C SER A 350 -10.48 18.39 0.95
N SER A 351 -9.15 18.38 0.83
CA SER A 351 -8.43 17.39 0.04
C SER A 351 -7.09 17.01 0.68
N ASN A 352 -6.47 15.97 0.15
CA ASN A 352 -5.09 15.59 0.45
C ASN A 352 -4.05 16.31 -0.44
N LEU A 353 -4.46 17.30 -1.24
CA LEU A 353 -3.60 17.94 -2.22
C LEU A 353 -2.95 19.22 -1.69
N PHE A 354 -1.78 19.52 -2.24
CA PHE A 354 -1.04 20.75 -2.01
C PHE A 354 -0.65 21.38 -3.34
N MET A 355 -0.88 22.69 -3.47
CA MET A 355 -0.32 23.48 -4.56
C MET A 355 1.06 23.98 -4.14
N VAL A 356 2.06 23.75 -4.97
CA VAL A 356 3.43 24.23 -4.77
C VAL A 356 3.79 25.17 -5.89
N VAL A 357 4.29 26.34 -5.54
CA VAL A 357 4.75 27.37 -6.48
C VAL A 357 6.21 27.64 -6.17
N VAL A 358 7.07 27.50 -7.17
CA VAL A 358 8.52 27.61 -7.02
C VAL A 358 9.06 28.59 -8.06
N ASP A 359 9.91 29.52 -7.63
CA ASP A 359 10.66 30.40 -8.53
C ASP A 359 11.60 29.57 -9.41
N ASN A 360 11.68 29.86 -10.71
CA ASN A 360 12.51 29.14 -11.69
C ASN A 360 13.75 29.96 -12.14
N LYS A 361 14.00 31.14 -11.55
CA LYS A 361 15.12 32.02 -11.94
C LYS A 361 16.51 31.54 -11.52
N CYS A 362 16.57 30.54 -10.66
CA CYS A 362 17.77 30.10 -9.96
C CYS A 362 17.88 28.58 -10.01
N ASP A 363 19.06 28.06 -10.40
CA ASP A 363 19.33 26.63 -10.42
C ASP A 363 19.89 26.17 -9.06
N CYS A 364 19.21 25.20 -8.45
CA CYS A 364 19.55 24.64 -7.14
C CYS A 364 19.86 23.12 -7.22
N SER A 365 20.32 22.65 -8.37
CA SER A 365 20.56 21.22 -8.65
C SER A 365 21.65 20.57 -7.78
N SER A 366 22.47 21.36 -7.07
CA SER A 366 23.48 20.86 -6.13
C SER A 366 22.91 20.35 -4.81
N ALA A 367 21.63 20.61 -4.53
CA ALA A 367 20.98 20.16 -3.30
C ALA A 367 20.95 18.61 -3.22
N PRO A 368 21.14 18.02 -2.02
CA PRO A 368 21.09 16.57 -1.85
C PRO A 368 19.79 15.97 -2.36
N LEU A 369 19.87 14.92 -3.18
CA LEU A 369 18.70 14.25 -3.72
C LEU A 369 17.85 13.62 -2.61
N VAL A 370 16.53 13.80 -2.68
CA VAL A 370 15.57 13.16 -1.78
C VAL A 370 14.81 12.11 -2.58
N SER A 371 15.23 10.85 -2.48
CA SER A 371 14.62 9.72 -3.19
C SER A 371 13.79 8.83 -2.25
N MET A 372 12.81 8.13 -2.83
CA MET A 372 12.04 7.05 -2.19
C MET A 372 12.61 5.65 -2.45
N ASP A 373 13.76 5.55 -3.13
CA ASP A 373 14.38 4.28 -3.50
C ASP A 373 14.74 3.42 -2.28
N PRO A 374 14.52 2.08 -2.34
CA PRO A 374 14.97 1.18 -1.31
C PRO A 374 16.48 1.20 -1.14
N ILE A 375 16.92 1.19 0.12
CA ILE A 375 18.33 1.09 0.49
C ILE A 375 18.53 -0.28 1.15
N GLU A 376 19.46 -1.07 0.63
CA GLU A 376 19.83 -2.34 1.24
C GLU A 376 20.58 -2.10 2.56
N ILE A 377 20.11 -2.73 3.63
CA ILE A 377 20.78 -2.66 4.93
C ILE A 377 21.92 -3.65 4.92
N MET A 378 23.12 -3.16 4.64
CA MET A 378 24.33 -3.94 4.82
C MET A 378 24.54 -4.15 6.32
N ARG A 379 24.19 -5.34 6.81
CA ARG A 379 24.57 -5.79 8.15
C ARG A 379 26.10 -5.85 8.19
N MET A 380 26.74 -4.80 8.71
CA MET A 380 28.12 -4.94 9.18
C MET A 380 28.14 -6.09 10.20
N PRO A 381 29.22 -6.88 10.32
CA PRO A 381 29.29 -7.92 11.33
C PRO A 381 29.08 -7.27 12.70
N TRP A 382 27.90 -7.48 13.27
CA TRP A 382 27.49 -6.91 14.54
C TRP A 382 28.57 -7.17 15.60
N SER A 383 28.96 -6.14 16.35
CA SER A 383 29.63 -6.36 17.61
C SER A 383 28.68 -7.16 18.51
N VAL A 384 29.24 -8.10 19.26
CA VAL A 384 28.54 -9.12 20.06
C VAL A 384 27.56 -8.53 21.11
N GLU A 385 27.57 -7.21 21.32
CA GLU A 385 26.82 -6.51 22.37
C GLU A 385 25.31 -6.36 22.10
N GLU A 386 24.84 -6.39 20.84
CA GLU A 386 23.40 -6.25 20.54
C GLU A 386 22.60 -7.57 20.57
N GLN A 387 23.28 -8.73 20.63
CA GLN A 387 22.61 -10.03 20.77
C GLN A 387 21.98 -10.25 22.15
N GLN A 388 22.43 -9.52 23.18
CA GLN A 388 21.97 -9.73 24.55
C GLN A 388 20.64 -9.02 24.86
N ALA A 389 20.22 -8.04 24.05
CA ALA A 389 19.10 -7.14 24.38
C ALA A 389 17.74 -7.56 23.80
N SER A 390 17.69 -8.53 22.87
CA SER A 390 16.49 -8.88 22.09
C SER A 390 16.04 -10.34 22.21
N LEU A 391 16.63 -11.12 23.12
CA LEU A 391 16.16 -12.48 23.37
C LEU A 391 14.88 -12.47 24.23
N PRO A 392 13.78 -13.13 23.80
CA PRO A 392 12.67 -13.40 24.71
C PRO A 392 13.15 -14.30 25.85
N PRO A 393 12.55 -14.21 27.06
CA PRO A 393 12.93 -15.08 28.16
C PRO A 393 12.77 -16.55 27.73
N LEU A 394 13.85 -17.31 27.82
CA LEU A 394 13.86 -18.75 27.61
C LEU A 394 12.75 -19.39 28.45
N GLN A 395 11.82 -20.06 27.78
CA GLN A 395 10.77 -20.83 28.43
C GLN A 395 11.44 -21.99 29.19
N GLN A 396 11.55 -21.86 30.52
CA GLN A 396 12.39 -22.72 31.36
C GLN A 396 11.90 -24.16 31.57
N HIS A 397 10.90 -24.65 30.82
CA HIS A 397 10.38 -26.00 31.03
C HIS A 397 10.02 -26.70 29.71
N CYS A 398 11.03 -27.21 29.02
CA CYS A 398 10.88 -28.36 28.14
C CYS A 398 11.72 -29.50 28.72
N SER A 399 11.09 -30.40 29.50
CA SER A 399 11.74 -31.63 29.94
C SER A 399 11.55 -32.71 28.87
N PRO A 400 12.60 -33.24 28.23
CA PRO A 400 12.47 -34.29 27.24
C PRO A 400 12.44 -35.64 27.95
N TYR A 401 11.34 -35.96 28.63
CA TYR A 401 11.09 -37.33 29.08
C TYR A 401 10.18 -38.03 28.08
N TRP A 402 10.79 -38.87 27.24
CA TRP A 402 10.11 -39.94 26.51
C TRP A 402 9.93 -41.12 27.47
N PRO A 403 8.70 -41.54 27.84
CA PRO A 403 8.51 -42.81 28.51
C PRO A 403 8.69 -43.93 27.48
N LEU A 404 9.73 -44.74 27.67
CA LEU A 404 9.84 -46.06 27.04
C LEU A 404 8.56 -46.86 27.40
N SER A 405 7.76 -47.14 26.39
CA SER A 405 6.65 -48.09 26.47
C SER A 405 7.20 -49.49 26.77
N LEU A 406 7.08 -49.92 28.02
CA LEU A 406 7.17 -51.33 28.40
C LEU A 406 5.75 -51.85 28.65
N ALA A 407 5.45 -52.94 27.95
CA ALA A 407 4.21 -53.69 28.00
C ALA A 407 3.87 -54.19 29.42
N GLY A 408 2.58 -54.26 29.75
CA GLY A 408 2.11 -55.01 30.92
C GLY A 408 0.71 -54.61 31.40
N ASP A 409 -0.28 -55.36 30.91
CA ASP A 409 -1.56 -55.77 31.51
C ASP A 409 -2.30 -54.94 32.57
N HIS A 410 -3.60 -54.75 32.27
CA HIS A 410 -4.78 -54.82 33.14
C HIS A 410 -4.69 -54.31 34.58
N THR A 411 -5.43 -53.23 34.89
CA THR A 411 -6.61 -53.31 35.78
C THR A 411 -7.35 -51.96 35.88
N VAL A 412 -8.67 -52.04 35.76
CA VAL A 412 -9.66 -51.01 36.07
C VAL A 412 -9.72 -50.79 37.58
N LEU A 413 -9.80 -49.55 38.07
CA LEU A 413 -10.49 -49.26 39.34
C LEU A 413 -10.93 -47.80 39.46
N GLU A 414 -12.11 -47.66 40.06
CA GLU A 414 -13.05 -46.56 40.02
C GLU A 414 -12.67 -45.28 40.76
N ALA A 415 -13.30 -44.20 40.30
CA ALA A 415 -13.41 -42.92 40.97
C ALA A 415 -14.32 -43.01 42.20
N HIS A 416 -13.86 -42.47 43.33
CA HIS A 416 -14.71 -42.13 44.47
C HIS A 416 -14.57 -40.64 44.83
N ARG A 417 -15.69 -39.91 44.69
CA ARG A 417 -16.04 -38.75 45.52
C ARG A 417 -16.89 -39.23 46.70
N PRO A 418 -16.81 -38.57 47.86
CA PRO A 418 -17.89 -37.65 48.26
C PRO A 418 -17.42 -36.37 48.99
N GLY A 419 -18.18 -35.28 48.85
CA GLY A 419 -18.08 -34.05 49.71
C GLY A 419 -18.94 -34.19 50.99
N PRO A 420 -19.48 -33.12 51.59
CA PRO A 420 -19.01 -31.73 51.76
C PRO A 420 -19.02 -31.23 53.24
N ASN A 421 -18.62 -29.96 53.45
CA ASN A 421 -18.96 -29.02 54.56
C ASN A 421 -18.28 -29.14 55.95
N ASN A 422 -17.49 -28.12 56.32
CA ASN A 422 -17.87 -27.02 57.24
C ASN A 422 -16.66 -26.11 57.57
N GLY A 423 -16.82 -24.78 57.45
CA GLY A 423 -15.87 -23.75 57.93
C GLY A 423 -15.91 -23.56 59.47
N PRO A 424 -15.30 -22.50 60.08
CA PRO A 424 -15.19 -21.13 59.54
C PRO A 424 -13.90 -20.30 59.84
N ASN A 425 -13.81 -19.17 59.12
CA ASN A 425 -13.27 -17.83 59.43
C ASN A 425 -11.83 -17.57 59.94
N THR A 426 -11.07 -16.79 59.16
CA THR A 426 -10.50 -15.46 59.51
C THR A 426 -9.86 -14.87 58.22
N GLY A 427 -10.28 -13.71 57.73
CA GLY A 427 -9.57 -12.45 57.93
C GLY A 427 -9.51 -11.66 56.61
N GLU A 428 -10.07 -10.47 56.64
CA GLU A 428 -10.32 -9.51 55.54
C GLU A 428 -9.32 -8.35 55.67
N ILE A 429 -8.53 -7.99 54.63
CA ILE A 429 -7.93 -6.66 54.46
C ILE A 429 -7.81 -6.30 52.96
N ASP A 430 -8.19 -5.04 52.71
CA ASP A 430 -8.49 -4.31 51.49
C ASP A 430 -7.43 -4.17 50.39
N ARG A 431 -7.97 -4.00 49.17
CA ARG A 431 -7.39 -3.28 48.03
C ARG A 431 -7.60 -1.77 48.21
N GLN A 432 -6.54 -0.97 48.23
CA GLN A 432 -6.54 0.38 47.65
C GLN A 432 -5.14 0.99 47.53
N ALA A 433 -5.02 1.89 46.54
CA ALA A 433 -3.98 2.90 46.30
C ALA A 433 -2.67 2.48 45.60
N HIS A 434 -2.52 2.90 44.33
CA HIS A 434 -1.74 4.11 44.04
C HIS A 434 -1.93 4.56 42.57
N HIS A 435 -2.74 5.60 42.39
CA HIS A 435 -2.72 6.51 41.24
C HIS A 435 -2.75 7.92 41.83
N GLN A 436 -1.67 8.68 41.66
CA GLN A 436 -1.51 10.14 41.80
C GLN A 436 -0.05 10.41 41.40
N MET A 437 0.36 11.48 40.73
CA MET A 437 -0.09 12.87 40.83
C MET A 437 0.59 13.66 39.71
N LEU A 438 -0.10 14.65 39.13
CA LEU A 438 0.45 15.97 38.77
C LEU A 438 -0.69 16.87 38.30
N THR A 439 -1.30 17.58 39.24
CA THR A 439 -1.95 18.88 39.01
C THR A 439 -1.73 19.75 40.25
N THR A 440 -1.39 21.02 40.01
CA THR A 440 -1.32 22.10 41.01
C THR A 440 -2.26 23.21 40.58
N ASP A 441 -3.06 23.67 41.54
CA ASP A 441 -4.11 24.69 41.49
C ASP A 441 -3.70 26.09 40.99
N ARG A 442 -4.63 26.80 40.31
CA ARG A 442 -5.40 27.93 40.89
C ARG A 442 -6.37 28.60 39.88
N GLU A 443 -7.66 28.59 40.24
CA GLU A 443 -8.76 29.46 39.78
C GLU A 443 -8.72 30.84 40.52
N PRO A 444 -9.60 31.88 40.27
CA PRO A 444 -10.98 31.79 39.72
C PRO A 444 -11.48 32.89 38.74
N ARG A 445 -12.54 32.50 38.00
CA ARG A 445 -13.76 33.21 37.54
C ARG A 445 -13.79 34.75 37.39
N GLN A 446 -14.31 35.16 36.22
CA GLN A 446 -15.40 36.12 36.10
C GLN A 446 -16.33 35.74 34.93
N GLN A 447 -17.63 35.94 35.13
CA GLN A 447 -18.76 35.55 34.29
C GLN A 447 -19.71 36.77 34.26
N GLU A 448 -20.07 37.24 33.06
CA GLU A 448 -21.17 38.19 32.69
C GLU A 448 -20.83 38.69 31.26
N GLU A 449 -21.71 38.97 30.30
CA GLU A 449 -23.13 38.77 30.06
C GLU A 449 -23.36 39.17 28.57
N LEU A 450 -24.52 38.82 28.00
CA LEU A 450 -24.96 39.17 26.64
C LEU A 450 -25.00 40.68 26.37
N ALA A 451 -24.73 41.11 25.12
CA ALA A 451 -25.64 41.93 24.29
C ALA A 451 -25.03 42.35 22.93
N HIS A 452 -25.87 42.24 21.89
CA HIS A 452 -25.95 43.02 20.63
C HIS A 452 -24.75 43.89 20.21
N ASN A 453 -24.18 43.68 19.03
CA ASN A 453 -24.64 44.15 17.71
C ASN A 453 -23.74 43.57 16.61
#